data_AF-J3G9S2-F1
#
_entry.id   AF-J3G9S2-F1
#
_cell.length_a   1.000
_cell.length_b   1.000
_cell.length_c   1.000
_cell.angle_alpha   90.00
_cell.angle_beta   90.00
_cell.angle_gamma   90.00
#
_symmetry.space_group_name_H-M   'P 1'
#
loop_
_entity.id
_entity.type
_entity.pdbx_description
1 polymer ?
#
loop_
_entity_poly.entity_id
_entity_poly.type
_entity_poly.pdbx_seq_one_letter_code
_entity_poly.pdbx_strand_id
1 'polypeptide(L)' 'PADEHWLESACERLTLSLRSAHRLLKVARTLADLEQVDAINREHLAEALQYRPATQ' A
#
# COMPACT_ATOMS: atom_id res chain seq x y z
N PRO A 1 -16.95 -6.20 -1.64
CA PRO A 1 -16.44 -7.58 -1.80
C PRO A 1 -15.33 -7.78 -2.86
N ALA A 2 -14.97 -6.77 -3.67
CA ALA A 2 -13.85 -6.85 -4.62
C ALA A 2 -12.51 -6.39 -4.02
N ASP A 3 -12.54 -5.47 -3.05
CA ASP A 3 -11.33 -4.86 -2.48
C ASP A 3 -10.59 -5.81 -1.52
N GLU A 4 -11.32 -6.66 -0.80
CA GLU A 4 -10.77 -7.63 0.14
C GLU A 4 -9.91 -8.70 -0.56
N HIS A 5 -10.40 -9.25 -1.67
CA HIS A 5 -9.64 -10.20 -2.50
C HIS A 5 -8.39 -9.58 -3.12
N TRP A 6 -8.44 -8.29 -3.48
CA TRP A 6 -7.27 -7.59 -4.00
C TRP A 6 -6.23 -7.37 -2.91
N LEU A 7 -6.66 -7.02 -1.70
CA LEU A 7 -5.77 -6.82 -0.55
C LEU A 7 -5.11 -8.13 -0.13
N GLU A 8 -5.88 -9.22 -0.09
CA GLU A 8 -5.38 -10.56 0.23
C GLU A 8 -4.35 -11.03 -0.82
N SER A 9 -4.69 -10.91 -2.11
CA SER A 9 -3.79 -11.25 -3.21
C SER A 9 -2.53 -10.37 -3.22
N ALA A 10 -2.65 -9.08 -2.89
CA ALA A 10 -1.51 -8.19 -2.79
C ALA A 10 -0.60 -8.62 -1.62
N CYS A 11 -1.18 -8.86 -0.44
CA CYS A 11 -0.45 -9.32 0.74
C CYS A 11 0.29 -10.64 0.49
N GLU A 12 -0.35 -11.63 -0.14
CA GLU A 12 0.27 -12.90 -0.49
C GLU A 12 1.40 -12.72 -1.51
N ARG A 13 1.16 -11.96 -2.59
CA ARG A 13 2.14 -11.76 -3.67
C ARG A 13 3.39 -11.01 -3.23
N LEU A 14 3.26 -10.14 -2.24
CA LEU A 14 4.34 -9.24 -1.86
C LEU A 14 5.26 -9.80 -0.78
N THR A 15 4.90 -10.98 -0.21
CA THR A 15 5.65 -11.67 0.87
C THR A 15 6.22 -10.68 1.89
N LEU A 16 5.40 -9.67 2.23
CA LEU A 16 5.88 -8.52 2.98
C LEU A 16 6.11 -8.96 4.41
N SER A 17 7.34 -8.77 4.89
CA SER A 17 7.56 -8.74 6.33
C SER A 17 6.67 -7.66 6.96
N LEU A 18 6.26 -7.86 8.21
CA LEU A 18 5.44 -6.89 8.96
C LEU A 18 6.00 -5.45 8.86
N ARG A 19 7.33 -5.30 8.83
CA ARG A 19 8.02 -4.02 8.63
C ARG A 19 7.76 -3.41 7.26
N SER A 20 7.85 -4.22 6.20
CA SER A 20 7.63 -3.78 4.82
C SER A 20 6.17 -3.34 4.61
N ALA A 21 5.22 -4.08 5.18
CA ALA A 21 3.79 -3.72 5.18
C ALA A 21 3.54 -2.39 5.94
N HIS A 22 4.17 -2.21 7.11
CA HIS A 22 4.02 -0.97 7.88
C HIS A 22 4.56 0.27 7.13
N ARG A 23 5.67 0.10 6.39
CA ARG A 23 6.24 1.17 5.56
C ARG A 23 5.33 1.48 4.36
N LEU A 24 4.78 0.45 3.73
CA LEU A 24 3.80 0.59 2.64
C LEU A 24 2.60 1.41 3.09
N LEU A 25 2.00 1.07 4.24
CA LEU A 25 0.87 1.81 4.81
C LEU A 25 1.24 3.27 5.11
N LYS A 26 2.46 3.54 5.57
CA LYS A 26 2.94 4.91 5.79
C LYS A 26 2.97 5.73 4.50
N VAL A 27 3.50 5.16 3.42
CA VAL A 27 3.56 5.83 2.11
C VAL A 27 2.15 6.02 1.55
N ALA A 28 1.30 5.00 1.63
CA ALA A 28 -0.09 5.10 1.17
C ALA A 28 -0.88 6.16 1.96
N ARG A 29 -0.62 6.30 3.27
CA ARG A 29 -1.20 7.38 4.08
C ARG A 29 -0.70 8.75 3.61
N THR A 30 0.60 8.89 3.36
CA THR A 30 1.15 10.15 2.84
C THR A 30 0.56 10.53 1.48
N LEU A 31 0.35 9.56 0.58
CA LEU A 31 -0.31 9.80 -0.70
C LEU A 31 -1.76 10.26 -0.51
N ALA A 32 -2.51 9.60 0.38
CA ALA A 32 -3.87 10.02 0.72
C ALA A 32 -3.90 11.44 1.32
N ASP A 33 -2.95 11.77 2.19
CA ASP A 33 -2.84 13.11 2.78
C ASP A 33 -2.49 14.18 1.73
N LEU A 34 -1.64 13.83 0.73
CA LEU A 34 -1.31 14.72 -0.40
C LEU A 34 -2.51 14.98 -1.31
N GLU A 35 -3.36 13.97 -1.51
CA GLU A 35 -4.60 14.08 -2.28
C GLU A 35 -5.76 14.72 -1.48
N GLN A 36 -5.51 15.08 -0.22
CA GLN A 36 -6.53 15.55 0.75
C GLN A 36 -7.70 14.56 0.92
N VAL A 37 -7.41 13.26 0.89
CA VAL A 37 -8.38 12.19 1.08
C VAL A 37 -8.21 11.58 2.48
N ASP A 38 -9.29 11.56 3.26
CA ASP A 38 -9.27 10.99 4.61
C ASP A 38 -9.08 9.47 4.62
N ALA A 39 -9.51 8.79 3.56
CA ALA A 39 -9.40 7.34 3.42
C ALA A 39 -8.23 6.93 2.52
N ILE A 40 -7.53 5.87 2.91
CA ILE A 40 -6.54 5.24 2.04
C ILE A 40 -7.30 4.39 1.02
N ASN A 41 -7.28 4.83 -0.23
CA ASN A 41 -7.85 4.10 -1.36
C ASN A 41 -6.84 3.14 -1.99
N ARG A 42 -7.36 2.26 -2.84
CA ARG A 42 -6.58 1.26 -3.58
C ARG A 42 -5.51 1.91 -4.46
N GLU A 43 -5.79 3.05 -5.06
CA GLU A 43 -4.83 3.83 -5.84
C GLU A 43 -3.59 4.23 -5.02
N HIS A 44 -3.78 4.76 -3.80
CA HIS A 44 -2.68 5.09 -2.89
C HIS A 44 -1.86 3.86 -2.49
N LEU A 45 -2.50 2.71 -2.28
CA LEU A 45 -1.81 1.45 -1.98
C LEU A 45 -1.00 0.96 -3.19
N ALA A 46 -1.56 1.06 -4.39
CA ALA A 46 -0.91 0.67 -5.64
C ALA A 46 0.28 1.57 -5.98
N GLU A 47 0.17 2.88 -5.75
CA GLU A 47 1.28 3.82 -5.88
C GLU A 47 2.34 3.60 -4.80
N ALA A 48 1.94 3.43 -3.54
CA ALA A 48 2.88 3.12 -2.46
C ALA A 48 3.68 1.85 -2.75
N LEU A 49 3.05 0.88 -3.42
CA LEU A 49 3.66 -0.36 -3.90
C LEU A 49 4.71 -0.12 -4.98
N GLN A 50 4.43 0.77 -5.93
CA GLN A 50 5.38 1.18 -6.96
C GLN A 50 6.52 2.02 -6.38
N TYR A 51 6.25 2.78 -5.32
CA TYR A 51 7.23 3.53 -4.55
C TYR A 51 8.16 2.66 -3.71
N ARG A 52 7.96 1.34 -3.66
CA ARG A 52 8.87 0.44 -2.94
C ARG A 52 10.28 0.72 -3.46
N PRO A 53 11.18 1.31 -2.65
CA PRO A 53 12.55 1.45 -3.06
C PRO A 53 13.04 0.02 -3.18
N ALA A 54 13.38 -0.38 -4.42
CA ALA A 54 14.09 -1.61 -4.67
C ALA A 54 15.24 -1.61 -3.66
N THR A 55 15.15 -2.50 -2.67
CA THR A 55 16.16 -2.61 -1.64
C THR A 55 17.44 -3.04 -2.36
N GLN A 56 18.32 -2.06 -2.59
CA GLN A 56 19.75 -2.28 -2.44
C GLN A 56 20.04 -2.51 -0.95
#